data_AF-A0A7V0WES0-F1
#
_entry.id   AF-A0A7V0WES0-F1
#
_cell.length_a   1.000
_cell.length_b   1.000
_cell.length_c   1.000
_cell.angle_alpha   90.00
_cell.angle_beta   90.00
_cell.angle_gamma   90.00
#
_symmetry.space_group_name_H-M   'P 1'
#
loop_
_entity.id
_entity.type
_entity.pdbx_description
1 polymer ?
#
loop_
_entity_poly.entity_id
_entity_poly.type
_entity_poly.pdbx_seq_one_letter_code
_entity_poly.pdbx_strand_id
1 'polypeptide(L)' 'MIDGHFVRIPLLIIILLIAAFFWVRFVEKRNLYSPLRPVDATPSDIGLDYEPVKVRTEDDIDISGWFIRSEQP' A
#
# COMPACT_ATOMS: atom_id res chain seq x y z
N MET A 1 14.37 -7.84 -48.81
CA MET A 1 13.34 -6.82 -48.63
C MET A 1 12.53 -7.27 -47.43
N ILE A 2 12.85 -6.79 -46.23
CA ILE A 2 12.12 -7.20 -45.01
C ILE A 2 10.80 -6.44 -45.03
N ASP A 3 9.70 -7.17 -45.13
CA ASP A 3 8.36 -6.61 -45.26
C ASP A 3 8.08 -5.66 -44.10
N GLY A 4 7.62 -4.43 -44.40
CA GLY A 4 7.41 -3.39 -43.40
C GLY A 4 6.47 -3.82 -42.26
N HIS A 5 5.61 -4.81 -42.48
CA HIS A 5 4.76 -5.43 -41.46
C HIS A 5 5.55 -6.19 -40.39
N PHE A 6 6.65 -6.86 -40.76
CA PHE A 6 7.49 -7.64 -39.85
C PHE A 6 8.22 -6.77 -38.81
N VAL A 7 8.50 -5.51 -39.14
CA VAL A 7 9.16 -4.55 -38.22
C VAL A 7 8.13 -3.75 -37.41
N ARG A 8 6.95 -3.47 -37.98
CA ARG A 8 5.87 -2.73 -37.30
C ARG A 8 5.29 -3.50 -36.12
N ILE A 9 5.08 -4.81 -36.26
CA ILE A 9 4.51 -5.64 -35.19
C ILE A 9 5.39 -5.65 -33.92
N PRO A 10 6.70 -5.99 -33.97
CA PRO A 10 7.54 -5.98 -32.79
C PRO A 10 7.71 -4.57 -32.21
N LEU A 11 7.75 -3.53 -33.06
CA LEU A 11 7.78 -2.14 -32.59
C LEU A 11 6.52 -1.78 -31.79
N LEU A 12 5.34 -2.15 -32.29
CA LEU A 12 4.08 -1.93 -31.58
C LEU A 12 4.00 -2.71 -30.27
N ILE A 13 4.51 -3.95 -30.25
CA ILE A 13 4.60 -4.74 -29.01
C ILE A 13 5.50 -4.06 -27.99
N ILE A 14 6.68 -3.58 -28.40
CA ILE A 14 7.59 -2.85 -27.51
C ILE A 14 6.92 -1.60 -26.94
N ILE A 15 6.25 -0.81 -27.78
CA ILE A 15 5.52 0.38 -27.35
C ILE A 15 4.42 0.01 -26.34
N LEU A 16 3.67 -1.06 -26.59
CA LEU A 16 2.60 -1.52 -25.71
C LEU A 16 3.14 -2.00 -24.35
N LEU A 17 4.28 -2.73 -24.34
CA LEU A 17 4.93 -3.17 -23.11
C LEU A 17 5.45 -1.98 -22.28
N ILE A 18 6.03 -0.98 -22.92
CA ILE A 18 6.47 0.26 -22.26
C ILE A 18 5.26 0.99 -21.65
N ALA A 19 4.18 1.15 -22.43
CA ALA A 19 2.95 1.79 -21.95
C ALA A 19 2.34 1.02 -20.76
N ALA A 20 2.29 -0.30 -20.83
CA ALA A 20 1.81 -1.16 -19.74
C ALA A 20 2.67 -1.03 -18.47
N PHE A 21 3.99 -0.97 -18.61
CA PHE A 21 4.91 -0.77 -17.47
C PHE A 21 4.63 0.55 -16.74
N PHE A 22 4.54 1.65 -17.48
CA PHE A 22 4.23 2.95 -16.89
C PHE A 22 2.82 3.00 -16.30
N TRP A 23 1.85 2.36 -16.95
CA TRP A 23 0.49 2.25 -16.42
C TRP A 23 0.45 1.53 -15.07
N VAL A 24 1.10 0.37 -14.96
CA VAL A 24 1.18 -0.39 -13.70
C VAL A 24 1.81 0.46 -12.59
N ARG A 25 2.94 1.13 -12.86
CA ARG A 25 3.63 1.98 -11.87
C ARG A 25 2.82 3.19 -11.44
N PHE A 26 2.01 3.75 -12.33
CA PHE A 26 1.09 4.84 -11.99
C PHE A 26 -0.08 4.36 -11.12
N VAL A 27 -0.61 3.19 -11.44
CA VAL A 27 -1.77 2.59 -10.79
C VAL A 27 -1.43 2.01 -9.41
N GLU A 28 -0.19 1.58 -9.19
CA GLU A 28 0.34 1.06 -7.92
C GLU A 28 0.07 2.00 -6.74
N LYS A 29 0.34 3.31 -6.90
CA LYS A 29 0.12 4.30 -5.83
C LYS A 29 -1.35 4.54 -5.49
N ARG A 30 -2.26 4.26 -6.44
CA ARG A 30 -3.71 4.49 -6.26
C ARG A 30 -4.46 3.25 -5.80
N ASN A 31 -3.91 2.06 -5.98
CA ASN A 31 -4.50 0.79 -5.52
C ASN A 31 -4.00 0.34 -4.15
N LEU A 32 -3.23 1.16 -3.45
CA LEU A 32 -2.91 0.87 -2.05
C LEU A 32 -4.21 0.88 -1.25
N TYR A 33 -4.70 -0.31 -0.90
CA TYR A 33 -5.92 -0.49 -0.14
C TYR A 33 -5.72 0.13 1.26
N SER A 34 -6.38 1.26 1.51
CA SER A 34 -6.41 1.91 2.82
C SER A 34 -7.83 1.77 3.38
N PRO A 35 -8.16 0.63 4.00
CA PRO A 35 -9.47 0.45 4.59
C PRO A 35 -9.55 1.29 5.87
N LEU A 36 -10.23 2.43 5.79
CA LEU A 36 -10.76 3.14 6.95
C LEU A 36 -11.88 2.28 7.54
N ARG A 37 -11.53 1.26 8.34
CA ARG A 37 -12.50 0.52 9.12
C ARG A 37 -12.80 1.32 10.40
N PRO A 38 -14.08 1.41 10.81
CA PRO A 38 -14.39 1.86 12.16
C PRO A 38 -13.69 0.93 13.17
N VAL A 39 -13.28 1.50 14.29
CA VAL A 39 -12.75 0.72 15.41
C VAL A 39 -13.96 0.20 16.19
N ASP A 40 -14.29 -1.08 15.98
CA ASP A 40 -15.50 -1.70 16.54
C ASP A 40 -15.37 -2.10 18.02
N ALA A 41 -14.13 -2.19 18.53
CA ALA A 41 -13.81 -2.55 19.92
C ALA A 41 -12.46 -1.96 20.34
N THR A 42 -12.29 -1.80 21.65
CA THR A 42 -11.11 -1.30 22.34
C THR A 42 -10.59 -2.34 23.34
N PRO A 43 -9.34 -2.24 23.82
CA PRO A 43 -8.84 -3.17 24.84
C PRO A 43 -9.66 -3.16 26.13
N SER A 44 -10.28 -2.03 26.48
CA SER A 44 -11.16 -1.96 27.66
C SER A 44 -12.43 -2.81 27.53
N ASP A 45 -12.89 -3.11 26.30
CA ASP A 45 -14.07 -3.98 26.08
C ASP A 45 -13.80 -5.44 26.49
N ILE A 46 -12.51 -5.82 26.63
CA ILE A 46 -12.08 -7.11 27.17
C ILE A 46 -11.40 -6.99 28.55
N GLY A 47 -11.54 -5.82 29.21
CA GLY A 47 -11.02 -5.59 30.56
C GLY A 47 -9.52 -5.26 30.65
N LEU A 48 -8.90 -4.83 29.54
CA LEU A 48 -7.50 -4.39 29.54
C LEU A 48 -7.39 -2.88 29.67
N ASP A 49 -6.54 -2.44 30.59
CA ASP A 49 -6.08 -1.05 30.64
C ASP A 49 -5.09 -0.79 29.50
N TYR A 50 -5.22 0.38 28.88
CA TYR A 50 -4.36 0.78 27.78
C TYR A 50 -4.14 2.29 27.75
N GLU A 51 -3.01 2.70 27.16
CA GLU A 51 -2.69 4.09 26.87
C GLU A 51 -2.80 4.33 25.36
N PRO A 52 -3.58 5.31 24.88
CA PRO A 52 -3.58 5.66 23.46
C PRO A 52 -2.24 6.29 23.08
N VAL A 53 -1.61 5.77 22.03
CA VAL A 53 -0.30 6.22 21.55
C VAL A 53 -0.34 6.61 20.09
N LYS A 54 0.54 7.54 19.71
CA LYS A 54 0.85 7.86 18.32
C LYS A 54 2.34 7.64 18.08
N VAL A 55 2.67 6.82 17.10
CA VAL A 55 4.05 6.54 16.70
C VAL A 55 4.29 7.19 15.35
N ARG A 56 5.25 8.10 15.30
CA ARG A 56 5.74 8.70 14.05
C ARG A 56 6.75 7.75 13.41
N THR A 57 6.51 7.37 12.17
CA THR A 57 7.45 6.59 11.36
C THR A 57 8.58 7.47 10.82
N GLU A 58 9.64 6.85 10.28
CA GLU A 58 10.77 7.55 9.66
C GLU A 58 10.36 8.37 8.44
N ASP A 59 9.34 7.92 7.71
CA ASP A 59 8.74 8.62 6.56
C ASP A 59 7.63 9.61 6.95
N ASP A 60 7.62 10.05 8.21
CA ASP A 60 6.72 11.09 8.74
C ASP A 60 5.23 10.72 8.68
N ILE A 61 4.88 9.45 8.87
CA ILE A 61 3.49 8.96 8.98
C ILE A 61 3.15 8.73 10.46
N ASP A 62 1.99 9.24 10.90
CA ASP A 62 1.47 8.96 12.25
C ASP A 62 0.63 7.68 12.27
N ILE A 63 1.06 6.71 13.08
CA ILE A 63 0.31 5.48 13.34
C ILE A 63 -0.31 5.61 14.74
N SER A 64 -1.64 5.56 14.83
CA SER A 64 -2.37 5.52 16.11
C SER A 64 -2.53 4.07 16.58
N GLY A 65 -2.41 3.85 17.90
CA GLY A 65 -2.57 2.52 18.49
C GLY A 65 -2.78 2.56 20.00
N TRP A 66 -2.77 1.38 20.61
CA TRP A 66 -2.92 1.19 22.05
C TRP A 66 -1.66 0.55 22.63
N PHE A 67 -1.11 1.16 23.66
CA PHE A 67 -0.05 0.59 24.47
C PHE A 67 -0.65 -0.13 25.67
N ILE A 68 -0.43 -1.43 25.76
CA ILE A 68 -0.88 -2.28 26.87
C ILE A 68 0.38 -2.68 27.63
N ARG A 69 0.47 -2.29 28.90
CA ARG A 69 1.61 -2.62 29.75
C ARG A 69 1.53 -4.09 30.19
N SER A 70 2.60 -4.85 29.99
CA SER A 70 2.72 -6.19 30.55
C SER A 70 2.91 -6.12 32.07
N GLU A 71 2.26 -7.00 32.82
CA GLU A 71 2.46 -7.13 34.26
C GLU A 71 3.75 -7.92 34.62
N GLN A 72 4.36 -8.60 33.65
CA GLN A 72 5.59 -9.38 33.84
C GLN A 72 6.69 -8.98 32.84
N PRO A 73 7.97 -8.90 33.27
CA PRO A 73 9.11 -8.56 32.42
C PRO A 73 9.51 -9.69 31.46
#